data_AF-J4WSY2-F1
#
_entry.id   AF-J4WSY2-F1
#
_cell.length_a   1.000
_cell.length_b   1.000
_cell.length_c   1.000
_cell.angle_alpha   90.00
_cell.angle_beta   90.00
_cell.angle_gamma   90.00
#
_symmetry.space_group_name_H-M   'P 1'
#
loop_
_entity.id
_entity.type
_entity.pdbx_description
1 polymer ?
#
loop_
_entity_poly.entity_id
_entity_poly.type
_entity_poly.pdbx_seq_one_letter_code
_entity_poly.pdbx_strand_id
1 'polypeptide(L)'
;MVSLPLSADFDNKCSVLITLRFQSNDDAYKDAISKIEQCQKNDIISVTSFLEKAVSKIYITDIIQSYCMFNHEIVSIIDEKTSNLSCVHRGKKRSERKLD
;
A
#
# COMPACT_ATOMS: atom_id res chain seq x y z
N MET A 1 14.84 32.01 13.59
CA MET A 1 14.79 30.66 12.99
C MET A 1 13.36 30.19 13.10
N VAL A 2 12.65 30.04 11.98
CA VAL A 2 11.26 29.57 11.98
C VAL A 2 11.31 28.04 11.99
N SER A 3 11.02 27.45 13.15
CA SER A 3 10.80 26.01 13.25
C SER A 3 9.44 25.71 12.62
N LEU A 4 9.43 25.13 11.41
CA LEU A 4 8.23 24.49 10.90
C LEU A 4 7.94 23.27 11.80
N PRO A 5 6.71 23.11 12.32
CA PRO A 5 6.35 21.87 12.98
C PRO A 5 6.32 20.78 11.90
N LEU A 6 7.32 19.91 11.90
CA LEU A 6 7.28 18.60 11.24
C LEU A 6 6.33 17.69 12.04
N SER A 7 5.08 18.13 12.20
CA SER A 7 3.99 17.28 12.65
C SER A 7 3.45 16.58 11.41
N ALA A 8 4.23 15.68 10.83
CA ALA A 8 3.64 14.65 10.00
C ALA A 8 2.89 13.74 10.98
N ASP A 9 1.57 13.80 10.92
CA ASP A 9 0.67 13.02 11.75
C ASP A 9 0.75 11.55 11.30
N PHE A 10 1.84 10.88 11.67
CA PHE A 10 2.10 9.47 11.34
C PHE A 10 1.16 8.50 12.07
N ASP A 11 0.28 9.02 12.94
CA ASP A 11 -0.69 8.25 13.69
C ASP A 11 -1.85 7.73 12.83
N ASN A 12 -2.06 8.29 11.63
CA ASN A 12 -3.06 7.78 10.69
C ASN A 12 -2.53 6.60 9.86
N LYS A 13 -2.66 5.41 10.45
CA LYS A 13 -2.39 4.13 9.78
C LYS A 13 -3.58 3.68 8.95
N CYS A 14 -3.40 3.59 7.64
CA CYS A 14 -4.36 3.01 6.72
C CYS A 14 -4.10 1.50 6.54
N SER A 15 -4.85 0.67 7.26
CA SER A 15 -4.63 -0.78 7.29
C SER A 15 -5.45 -1.50 6.20
N VAL A 16 -4.77 -2.27 5.37
CA VAL A 16 -5.36 -2.98 4.22
C VAL A 16 -5.05 -4.46 4.32
N LEU A 17 -6.05 -5.29 4.07
CA LEU A 17 -5.96 -6.73 4.18
C LEU A 17 -6.28 -7.36 2.82
N ILE A 18 -5.40 -8.24 2.36
CA ILE A 18 -5.57 -9.01 1.11
C ILE A 18 -5.67 -10.49 1.46
N THR A 19 -6.86 -11.07 1.30
CA THR A 19 -7.13 -12.48 1.55
C THR A 19 -7.86 -13.09 0.36
N LEU A 20 -7.73 -14.40 0.18
CA LEU A 20 -8.66 -15.15 -0.65
C LEU A 20 -10.03 -15.12 0.04
N ARG A 21 -10.98 -14.32 -0.45
CA ARG A 21 -12.37 -14.44 -0.01
C ARG A 21 -13.00 -15.61 -0.73
N PHE A 22 -13.32 -16.66 0.01
CA PHE A 22 -13.99 -17.86 -0.51
C PHE A 22 -15.43 -17.61 -1.01
N GLN A 23 -16.04 -16.46 -0.68
CA GLN A 23 -17.49 -16.22 -0.84
C GLN A 23 -17.86 -15.06 -1.79
N SER A 24 -16.90 -14.32 -2.36
CA SER A 24 -17.19 -13.22 -3.29
C SER A 24 -16.32 -13.32 -4.53
N ASN A 25 -16.90 -13.16 -5.72
CA ASN A 25 -16.19 -13.10 -7.00
C ASN A 25 -15.39 -11.80 -7.21
N ASP A 26 -15.40 -10.88 -6.23
CA ASP A 26 -14.60 -9.67 -6.28
C ASP A 26 -13.12 -9.98 -6.08
N ASP A 27 -12.31 -9.48 -7.02
CA ASP A 27 -10.86 -9.60 -7.02
C ASP A 27 -10.31 -8.95 -5.74
N ALA A 28 -9.72 -9.77 -4.86
CA ALA A 28 -9.14 -9.34 -3.58
C ALA A 28 -8.14 -8.18 -3.75
N TYR A 29 -7.53 -8.05 -4.92
CA TYR A 29 -6.67 -6.93 -5.24
C TYR A 29 -7.44 -5.61 -5.42
N LYS A 30 -8.56 -5.62 -6.14
CA LYS A 30 -9.39 -4.43 -6.36
C LYS A 30 -9.95 -3.89 -5.06
N ASP A 31 -10.35 -4.76 -4.16
CA ASP A 31 -10.78 -4.40 -2.80
C ASP A 31 -9.67 -3.70 -2.02
N ALA A 32 -8.43 -4.21 -2.13
CA ALA A 32 -7.27 -3.61 -1.49
C ALA A 32 -7.00 -2.21 -2.05
N ILE A 33 -7.04 -2.05 -3.38
CA ILE A 33 -6.84 -0.76 -4.04
C ILE A 33 -7.93 0.25 -3.65
N SER A 34 -9.20 -0.16 -3.65
CA SER A 34 -10.30 0.73 -3.26
C SER A 34 -10.13 1.27 -1.84
N LYS A 35 -9.61 0.45 -0.92
CA LYS A 35 -9.27 0.90 0.45
C LYS A 35 -8.06 1.84 0.46
N ILE A 36 -7.03 1.57 -0.33
CA ILE A 36 -5.84 2.44 -0.43
C ILE A 36 -6.24 3.83 -0.96
N GLU A 37 -7.15 3.89 -1.92
CA GLU A 37 -7.64 5.14 -2.51
C GLU A 37 -8.46 6.01 -1.53
N GLN A 38 -8.96 5.42 -0.45
CA GLN A 38 -9.63 6.15 0.63
C GLN A 38 -8.64 6.70 1.67
N CYS A 39 -7.38 6.25 1.68
CA CYS A 39 -6.36 6.75 2.59
C CYS A 39 -5.97 8.20 2.23
N GLN A 40 -5.61 9.00 3.22
CA GLN A 40 -5.14 10.37 3.00
C GLN A 40 -3.68 10.39 2.57
N LYS A 41 -3.27 11.51 1.96
CA LYS A 41 -1.86 11.73 1.64
C LYS A 41 -1.04 11.78 2.93
N ASN A 42 0.13 11.15 2.92
CA ASN A 42 1.06 10.97 4.03
C ASN A 42 0.64 9.95 5.10
N ASP A 43 -0.53 9.29 4.97
CA ASP A 43 -0.89 8.17 5.84
C ASP A 43 0.09 7.01 5.69
N ILE A 44 0.24 6.20 6.73
CA ILE A 44 1.00 4.94 6.64
C ILE A 44 0.10 3.85 6.05
N ILE A 45 0.34 3.47 4.80
CA ILE A 45 -0.30 2.28 4.20
C ILE A 45 0.34 1.06 4.84
N SER A 46 -0.47 0.24 5.51
CA SER A 46 -0.06 -1.03 6.10
C SER A 46 -0.85 -2.15 5.45
N VAL A 47 -0.25 -2.84 4.49
CA VAL A 47 -0.87 -3.98 3.79
C VAL A 47 -0.41 -5.29 4.41
N THR A 48 -1.35 -6.17 4.74
CA THR A 48 -1.08 -7.56 5.10
C THR A 48 -1.74 -8.47 4.05
N SER A 49 -0.99 -9.41 3.49
CA SER A 49 -1.45 -10.34 2.47
C SER A 49 -1.28 -11.79 2.95
N PHE A 50 -2.37 -12.54 2.88
CA PHE A 50 -2.42 -13.99 3.17
C PHE A 50 -2.50 -14.83 1.87
N LEU A 51 -2.09 -14.24 0.74
CA LEU A 51 -2.02 -14.95 -0.53
C LEU A 51 -0.69 -15.73 -0.63
N GLU A 52 -0.60 -16.58 -1.64
CA GLU A 52 0.65 -17.23 -1.99
C GLU A 52 1.74 -16.20 -2.31
N LYS A 53 2.98 -16.52 -1.94
CA LYS A 53 4.16 -15.66 -2.12
C LYS A 53 4.27 -15.02 -3.50
N ALA A 54 4.02 -15.80 -4.57
CA ALA A 54 4.10 -15.31 -5.94
C ALA A 54 3.07 -14.20 -6.22
N VAL A 55 1.84 -14.37 -5.75
CA VAL A 55 0.75 -13.41 -5.90
C VAL A 55 0.97 -12.19 -5.01
N SER A 56 1.33 -12.40 -3.72
CA SER A 56 1.65 -11.31 -2.80
C SER A 56 2.79 -10.43 -3.31
N LYS A 57 3.82 -11.03 -3.94
CA LYS A 57 4.93 -10.29 -4.54
C LYS A 57 4.44 -9.34 -5.64
N ILE A 58 3.57 -9.81 -6.53
CA ILE A 58 3.03 -9.00 -7.63
C ILE A 58 2.24 -7.82 -7.05
N TYR A 59 1.30 -8.09 -6.14
CA TYR A 59 0.42 -7.06 -5.58
C TYR A 59 1.17 -6.02 -4.74
N ILE A 60 2.07 -6.47 -3.86
CA ILE A 60 2.88 -5.55 -3.04
C ILE A 60 3.78 -4.69 -3.93
N THR A 61 4.35 -5.25 -5.00
CA THR A 61 5.18 -4.49 -5.94
C THR A 61 4.38 -3.41 -6.67
N ASP A 62 3.17 -3.72 -7.15
CA ASP A 62 2.31 -2.72 -7.79
C ASP A 62 1.90 -1.63 -6.80
N ILE A 63 1.50 -1.99 -5.56
CA ILE A 63 1.17 -1.00 -4.52
C ILE A 63 2.36 -0.08 -4.24
N ILE A 64 3.58 -0.62 -4.15
CA ILE A 64 4.81 0.17 -3.98
C ILE A 64 4.97 1.18 -5.12
N GLN A 65 4.84 0.74 -6.37
CA GLN A 65 5.02 1.59 -7.55
C GLN A 65 3.91 2.65 -7.69
N SER A 66 2.70 2.28 -7.32
CA SER A 66 1.49 3.06 -7.52
C SER A 66 1.22 4.07 -6.40
N TYR A 67 1.41 3.70 -5.13
CA TYR A 67 0.91 4.46 -3.97
C TYR A 67 1.97 4.86 -2.94
N CYS A 68 3.15 4.24 -2.92
CA CYS A 68 4.18 4.58 -1.93
C CYS A 68 5.05 5.79 -2.36
N MET A 69 5.48 6.58 -1.38
CA MET A 69 6.48 7.63 -1.55
C MET A 69 7.90 7.07 -1.45
N PHE A 70 8.61 6.98 -2.58
CA PHE A 70 9.98 6.43 -2.64
C PHE A 70 11.05 7.24 -1.92
N ASN A 71 10.77 8.50 -1.56
CA ASN A 71 11.68 9.31 -0.74
C ASN A 71 11.52 9.07 0.76
N HIS A 72 10.61 8.17 1.15
CA HIS A 72 10.45 7.68 2.52
C HIS A 72 10.82 6.20 2.59
N GLU A 73 11.04 5.70 3.80
CA GLU A 73 11.32 4.29 4.03
C GLU A 73 10.12 3.43 3.62
N ILE A 74 10.42 2.30 2.97
CA ILE A 74 9.45 1.29 2.55
C ILE A 74 9.90 -0.04 3.17
N VAL A 75 9.06 -0.61 4.00
CA VAL A 75 9.30 -1.91 4.62
C VAL A 75 8.41 -2.93 3.92
N SER A 76 9.00 -3.97 3.32
CA SER A 76 8.24 -5.05 2.71
C SER A 76 8.82 -6.40 3.11
N ILE A 77 7.95 -7.34 3.47
CA ILE A 77 8.28 -8.72 3.82
C ILE A 77 7.42 -9.60 2.94
N ILE A 78 8.07 -10.42 2.11
CA ILE A 78 7.39 -11.34 1.20
C ILE A 78 7.70 -12.77 1.65
N ASP A 79 6.71 -13.43 2.23
CA ASP A 79 6.84 -14.75 2.83
C ASP A 79 5.73 -15.70 2.32
N GLU A 80 5.90 -17.01 2.54
CA GLU A 80 4.98 -18.06 2.10
C GLU A 80 3.64 -18.04 2.85
N LYS A 81 3.64 -17.56 4.10
CA LYS A 81 2.44 -17.57 4.96
C LYS A 81 1.76 -16.21 5.06
N THR A 82 2.54 -15.15 5.22
CA THR A 82 2.00 -13.80 5.43
C THR A 82 3.00 -12.76 4.95
N SER A 83 2.62 -12.05 3.90
CA SER A 83 3.41 -10.94 3.36
C SER A 83 2.92 -9.61 3.92
N ASN A 84 3.81 -8.66 4.18
CA ASN A 84 3.48 -7.36 4.74
C ASN A 84 4.16 -6.23 3.95
N LEU A 85 3.50 -5.08 3.87
CA LEU A 85 4.05 -3.83 3.33
C LEU A 85 3.68 -2.69 4.29
N SER A 86 4.64 -1.84 4.59
CA SER A 86 4.43 -0.55 5.25
C SER A 86 5.11 0.55 4.43
N CYS A 87 4.37 1.60 4.05
CA CYS A 87 4.95 2.75 3.35
C CYS A 87 4.11 4.02 3.54
N VAL A 88 4.71 5.17 3.28
CA VAL A 88 4.00 6.46 3.29
C VAL A 88 3.18 6.63 2.00
N HIS A 89 1.88 6.92 2.15
CA HIS A 89 0.96 7.14 1.04
C HIS A 89 1.26 8.45 0.33
N ARG A 90 1.40 8.41 -0.99
CA ARG A 90 1.60 9.62 -1.81
C ARG A 90 0.33 10.46 -2.04
N GLY A 91 -0.85 9.91 -1.76
CA GLY A 91 -2.16 10.56 -1.89
C GLY A 91 -2.97 10.20 -3.16
N LYS A 92 -2.34 9.99 -4.31
CA LYS A 92 -3.01 9.58 -5.56
C LYS A 92 -2.19 8.54 -6.30
N LYS A 93 -2.83 7.59 -6.99
CA LYS A 93 -2.16 6.60 -7.85
C LYS A 93 -1.17 7.29 -8.80
N ARG A 94 0.02 6.70 -8.96
CA ARG A 94 0.98 7.14 -9.99
C ARG A 94 0.32 7.05 -11.36
N SER A 95 0.35 8.15 -12.11
CA SER A 95 0.05 8.08 -13.54
C SER A 95 1.03 7.11 -14.18
N GLU A 96 0.51 6.07 -14.80
CA GLU A 96 1.30 5.22 -15.67
C GLU A 96 1.91 6.13 -16.75
N ARG A 97 3.24 6.09 -16.90
CA ARG A 97 3.87 6.76 -18.03
C ARG A 97 3.29 6.12 -19.28
N LYS A 98 2.51 6.90 -20.05
CA LYS A 98 2.32 6.57 -21.46
C LYS A 98 3.72 6.62 -22.07
N LEU A 99 4.22 5.47 -22.50
CA LEU A 99 5.35 5.43 -23.42
C LEU A 99 4.76 5.90 -24.74
N ASP A 100 4.92 7.18 -25.03
CA ASP A 100 4.68 7.73 -26.36
C ASP A 100 5.72 7.18 -27.35
#